data_AF-A0A1W2FXH4-F1
#
_entry.id   AF-A0A1W2FXH4-F1
#
_cell.length_a   1.000
_cell.length_b   1.000
_cell.length_c   1.000
_cell.angle_alpha   90.00
_cell.angle_beta   90.00
_cell.angle_gamma   90.00
#
_symmetry.space_group_name_H-M   'P 1'
#
loop_
_entity.id
_entity.type
_entity.pdbx_description
1 polymer ?
#
loop_
_entity_poly.entity_id
_entity_poly.type
_entity_poly.pdbx_seq_one_letter_code
_entity_poly.pdbx_strand_id
1 'polypeptide(L)'
;MSALVEEYASLPDYFTAERDAVGRLLNRDPRPDAVIGIYSDSGHNILAAARHHGLRVPRDLLVACISEDPDYATTTPPVTTVSLRPDRVSDEAVDLLIALINARTGVDRRRLVQPVLVTRQSTRRPVRESSPVDAVGARPDAAGLHPACHIEGDAVPDEGA
;
A
#
# COMPACT_ATOMS: atom_id res chain seq x y z
N MET A 1 -12.88 -4.68 10.23
CA MET A 1 -12.54 -4.70 8.79
C MET A 1 -12.18 -6.14 8.46
N SER A 2 -13.00 -6.84 7.67
CA SER A 2 -12.74 -8.25 7.34
C SER A 2 -11.85 -8.31 6.10
N ALA A 3 -10.76 -9.08 6.13
CA ALA A 3 -9.97 -9.35 4.94
C ALA A 3 -10.73 -10.33 4.05
N LEU A 4 -10.84 -10.02 2.76
CA LEU A 4 -11.44 -10.90 1.77
C LEU A 4 -10.33 -11.75 1.16
N VAL A 5 -10.46 -13.07 1.26
CA VAL A 5 -9.53 -14.03 0.64
C VAL A 5 -10.25 -14.69 -0.54
N GLU A 6 -9.58 -14.74 -1.69
CA GLU A 6 -9.99 -15.52 -2.85
C GLU A 6 -8.83 -16.44 -3.22
N GLU A 7 -9.09 -17.73 -3.20
CA GLU A 7 -8.13 -18.75 -3.61
C GLU A 7 -8.32 -19.06 -5.10
N TYR A 8 -7.23 -19.43 -5.75
CA TYR A 8 -7.24 -19.86 -7.14
C TYR A 8 -6.31 -21.05 -7.33
N ALA A 9 -6.63 -21.88 -8.32
CA ALA A 9 -5.79 -23.03 -8.66
C ALA A 9 -4.51 -22.54 -9.36
N SER A 10 -3.35 -23.00 -8.89
CA SER A 10 -2.05 -22.63 -9.45
C SER A 10 -1.69 -23.38 -10.74
N LEU A 11 -2.45 -24.40 -11.13
CA LEU A 11 -2.24 -25.20 -12.33
C LEU A 11 -3.58 -25.58 -12.97
N PRO A 12 -3.69 -25.66 -14.30
CA PRO A 12 -2.61 -25.56 -15.29
C PRO A 12 -2.31 -24.13 -15.79
N ASP A 13 -3.18 -23.13 -15.55
CA ASP A 13 -3.01 -21.74 -15.97
C ASP A 13 -3.30 -20.78 -14.80
N TYR A 14 -2.26 -20.45 -14.03
CA TYR A 14 -2.40 -19.56 -12.88
C TYR A 14 -2.72 -18.11 -13.27
N PHE A 15 -2.34 -17.65 -14.46
CA PHE A 15 -2.60 -16.27 -14.88
C PHE A 15 -4.10 -16.04 -15.03
N THR A 16 -4.77 -16.90 -15.80
CA THR A 16 -6.22 -16.81 -16.00
C THR A 16 -6.95 -17.07 -14.68
N ALA A 17 -6.55 -18.10 -13.93
CA ALA A 17 -7.19 -18.45 -12.67
C ALA A 17 -7.13 -17.31 -11.63
N GLU A 18 -5.98 -16.65 -11.52
CA GLU A 18 -5.82 -15.52 -10.61
C GLU A 18 -6.61 -14.30 -11.08
N ARG A 19 -6.55 -13.96 -12.37
CA ARG A 19 -7.33 -12.84 -12.92
C ARG A 19 -8.83 -13.01 -12.67
N ASP A 20 -9.34 -14.22 -12.85
CA ASP A 20 -10.75 -14.55 -12.60
C ASP A 20 -11.09 -14.48 -11.11
N ALA A 21 -10.18 -14.90 -10.23
CA ALA A 21 -10.32 -14.74 -8.78
C ALA A 21 -10.36 -13.28 -8.35
N VAL A 22 -9.49 -12.45 -8.91
CA VAL A 22 -9.54 -11.00 -8.72
C VAL A 22 -10.87 -10.44 -9.25
N GLY A 23 -11.35 -10.92 -10.40
CA GLY A 23 -12.66 -10.52 -10.93
C GLY A 23 -13.81 -10.83 -9.98
N ARG A 24 -13.83 -12.02 -9.37
CA ARG A 24 -14.81 -12.38 -8.32
C ARG A 24 -14.71 -11.45 -7.12
N LEU A 25 -13.49 -11.15 -6.68
CA LEU A 25 -13.23 -10.24 -5.57
C LEU A 25 -13.77 -8.82 -5.85
N LEU A 26 -13.56 -8.32 -7.06
CA LEU A 26 -13.99 -6.99 -7.50
C LEU A 26 -15.51 -6.88 -7.74
N ASN A 27 -16.22 -8.00 -7.87
CA ASN A 27 -17.67 -8.04 -8.01
C ASN A 27 -18.42 -8.15 -6.66
N ARG A 28 -17.72 -8.24 -5.52
CA ARG A 28 -18.35 -8.28 -4.19
C ARG A 28 -18.98 -6.94 -3.82
N ASP A 29 -19.95 -6.98 -2.91
CA ASP A 29 -20.56 -5.82 -2.26
C ASP A 29 -20.42 -5.94 -0.72
N PRO A 30 -19.69 -5.03 -0.04
CA PRO A 30 -18.94 -3.92 -0.63
C PRO A 30 -17.70 -4.41 -1.41
N ARG A 31 -17.43 -3.75 -2.54
CA ARG A 31 -16.23 -3.99 -3.34
C ARG A 31 -15.00 -3.58 -2.54
N PRO A 32 -13.92 -4.38 -2.51
CA PRO A 32 -12.69 -3.99 -1.84
C PRO A 32 -12.05 -2.76 -2.50
N ASP A 33 -11.47 -1.90 -1.69
CA ASP A 33 -10.76 -0.70 -2.15
C ASP A 33 -9.26 -0.95 -2.38
N ALA A 34 -8.74 -2.11 -1.96
CA ALA A 34 -7.38 -2.56 -2.18
C ALA A 34 -7.32 -4.07 -2.46
N VAL A 35 -6.38 -4.50 -3.29
CA VAL A 35 -6.05 -5.91 -3.51
C VAL A 35 -4.54 -6.11 -3.37
N ILE A 36 -4.16 -7.15 -2.63
CA ILE A 36 -2.78 -7.60 -2.49
C ILE A 36 -2.64 -8.96 -3.16
N GLY A 37 -1.76 -9.02 -4.16
CA GLY A 37 -1.39 -10.25 -4.85
C GLY A 37 -0.25 -10.98 -4.17
N ILE A 38 -0.30 -12.31 -4.14
CA ILE A 38 0.70 -13.16 -3.48
C ILE A 38 1.28 -14.13 -4.52
N TYR A 39 2.56 -13.91 -4.89
CA TYR A 39 3.40 -14.70 -5.81
C TYR A 39 3.11 -14.61 -7.34
N SER A 40 4.02 -15.23 -8.11
CA SER A 40 4.18 -15.27 -9.58
C SER A 40 4.11 -13.92 -10.30
N ASP A 41 2.93 -13.47 -10.66
CA ASP A 41 2.69 -12.31 -11.52
C ASP A 41 1.45 -11.51 -11.10
N SER A 42 1.04 -11.64 -9.84
CA SER A 42 -0.23 -11.09 -9.35
C SER A 42 -0.44 -9.62 -9.66
N GLY A 43 0.61 -8.79 -9.60
CA GLY A 43 0.47 -7.37 -9.89
C GLY A 43 -0.05 -7.13 -11.31
N HIS A 44 0.47 -7.88 -12.30
CA HIS A 44 0.00 -7.82 -13.68
C HIS A 44 -1.45 -8.31 -13.81
N ASN A 45 -1.79 -9.43 -13.18
CA ASN A 45 -3.14 -10.00 -13.23
C ASN A 45 -4.18 -9.09 -12.58
N ILE A 46 -3.84 -8.47 -11.45
CA ILE A 46 -4.71 -7.51 -10.75
C ILE A 46 -4.91 -6.25 -11.61
N LEU A 47 -3.85 -5.70 -12.22
CA LEU A 47 -3.98 -4.55 -13.12
C LEU A 47 -4.84 -4.87 -14.33
N ALA A 48 -4.69 -6.06 -14.91
CA ALA A 48 -5.50 -6.53 -16.04
C ALA A 48 -6.97 -6.68 -15.64
N ALA A 49 -7.27 -7.28 -14.48
CA ALA A 49 -8.62 -7.39 -13.95
C ALA A 49 -9.22 -6.00 -13.65
N ALA A 50 -8.48 -5.11 -12.98
CA ALA A 50 -8.94 -3.75 -12.72
C ALA A 50 -9.34 -3.01 -14.01
N ARG A 51 -8.51 -3.13 -15.06
CA ARG A 51 -8.81 -2.57 -16.39
C ARG A 51 -10.06 -3.19 -17.00
N HIS A 52 -10.24 -4.51 -16.90
CA HIS A 52 -11.43 -5.20 -17.39
C HIS A 52 -12.73 -4.71 -16.70
N HIS A 53 -12.64 -4.40 -15.40
CA HIS A 53 -13.74 -3.84 -14.61
C HIS A 53 -13.88 -2.31 -14.71
N GLY A 54 -13.11 -1.65 -15.58
CA GLY A 54 -13.16 -0.19 -15.77
C GLY A 54 -12.63 0.62 -14.59
N LEU A 55 -11.84 0.01 -13.70
CA LEU A 55 -11.32 0.65 -12.49
C LEU A 55 -9.96 1.30 -12.76
N ARG A 56 -9.78 2.54 -12.29
CA ARG A 56 -8.49 3.24 -12.40
C ARG A 56 -7.67 2.97 -11.14
N VAL A 57 -6.48 2.41 -11.30
CA VAL A 57 -5.49 2.33 -10.21
C VAL A 57 -4.64 3.61 -10.23
N PRO A 58 -4.42 4.32 -9.11
CA PRO A 58 -4.82 4.05 -7.72
C PRO A 58 -6.15 4.71 -7.27
N ARG A 59 -6.95 5.28 -8.18
CA ARG A 59 -8.13 6.11 -7.82
C ARG A 59 -9.29 5.27 -7.26
N ASP A 60 -9.68 4.24 -7.98
CA ASP A 60 -10.86 3.41 -7.73
C ASP A 60 -10.50 2.07 -7.08
N LEU A 61 -9.22 1.67 -7.13
CA LEU A 61 -8.64 0.46 -6.54
C LEU A 61 -7.15 0.66 -6.23
N LEU A 62 -6.71 0.25 -5.04
CA LEU A 62 -5.30 0.21 -4.65
C LEU A 62 -4.72 -1.20 -4.93
N VAL A 63 -3.46 -1.26 -5.36
CA VAL A 63 -2.83 -2.53 -5.74
C VAL A 63 -1.44 -2.64 -5.14
N ALA A 64 -1.14 -3.78 -4.53
CA ALA A 64 0.22 -4.18 -4.16
C ALA A 64 0.43 -5.66 -4.46
N CYS A 65 1.68 -6.10 -4.56
CA CYS A 65 1.99 -7.54 -4.66
C CYS A 65 3.29 -7.90 -3.94
N ILE A 66 3.47 -9.18 -3.66
CA ILE A 66 4.75 -9.73 -3.20
C ILE A 66 5.54 -10.16 -4.44
N SER A 67 6.67 -9.51 -4.71
CA SER A 67 7.51 -9.81 -5.88
C SER A 67 8.90 -9.17 -5.78
N GLU A 68 9.87 -9.79 -6.45
CA GLU A 68 11.23 -9.29 -6.69
C GLU A 68 11.42 -8.77 -8.12
N ASP A 69 10.36 -8.82 -8.95
CA ASP A 69 10.41 -8.42 -10.34
C ASP A 69 10.59 -6.89 -10.48
N PRO A 70 11.70 -6.42 -11.08
CA PRO A 70 11.93 -5.00 -11.30
C PRO A 70 10.94 -4.36 -12.28
N ASP A 71 10.27 -5.13 -13.13
CA ASP A 71 9.34 -4.62 -14.16
C ASP A 71 8.12 -3.92 -13.53
N TYR A 72 7.79 -4.23 -12.28
CA TYR A 72 6.76 -3.50 -11.54
C TYR A 72 7.05 -2.01 -11.36
N ALA A 73 8.31 -1.57 -11.50
CA ALA A 73 8.65 -0.15 -11.51
C ALA A 73 8.22 0.58 -12.79
N THR A 74 8.04 -0.13 -13.91
CA THR A 74 7.73 0.44 -15.23
C THR A 74 6.30 0.13 -15.71
N THR A 75 5.55 -0.70 -14.96
CA THR A 75 4.10 -0.87 -15.14
C THR A 75 3.34 0.47 -15.08
N THR A 76 2.14 0.50 -15.65
CA THR A 76 1.27 1.69 -15.63
C THR A 76 -0.04 1.40 -14.87
N PRO A 77 -0.21 1.90 -13.63
CA PRO A 77 0.76 2.64 -12.82
C PRO A 77 1.85 1.71 -12.21
N PRO A 78 3.02 2.25 -11.81
CA PRO A 78 4.04 1.46 -11.11
C PRO A 78 3.49 0.81 -9.84
N VAL A 79 3.66 -0.50 -9.72
CA VAL A 79 3.05 -1.33 -8.67
C VAL A 79 3.91 -1.35 -7.41
N THR A 80 3.28 -1.14 -6.27
CA THR A 80 3.90 -1.28 -4.94
C THR A 80 4.21 -2.74 -4.68
N THR A 81 5.46 -3.05 -4.32
CA THR A 81 5.89 -4.43 -4.08
C THR A 81 6.38 -4.64 -2.64
N VAL A 82 6.19 -5.85 -2.13
CA VAL A 82 6.89 -6.35 -0.94
C VAL A 82 7.94 -7.35 -1.40
N SER A 83 9.21 -7.03 -1.17
CA SER A 83 10.33 -7.95 -1.35
C SER A 83 10.49 -8.81 -0.10
N LEU A 84 10.64 -10.12 -0.28
CA LEU A 84 10.99 -11.07 0.77
C LEU A 84 12.52 -11.25 0.90
N ARG A 85 13.30 -10.52 0.08
CA ARG A 85 14.76 -10.52 0.08
C ARG A 85 15.36 -11.92 -0.07
N PRO A 86 15.09 -12.64 -1.17
CA PRO A 86 15.61 -13.99 -1.37
C PRO A 86 17.14 -14.03 -1.34
N ASP A 87 17.81 -12.96 -1.77
CA ASP A 87 19.27 -12.80 -1.64
C ASP A 87 19.73 -13.04 -0.19
N ARG A 88 19.00 -12.48 0.77
CA ARG A 88 19.39 -12.47 2.18
C ARG A 88 18.86 -13.68 2.91
N VAL A 89 17.70 -14.17 2.51
CA VAL A 89 17.22 -15.49 2.93
C VAL A 89 18.22 -16.57 2.53
N SER A 90 18.78 -16.51 1.32
CA SER A 90 19.80 -17.43 0.85
C SER A 90 21.11 -17.31 1.63
N ASP A 91 21.62 -16.10 1.85
CA ASP A 91 22.82 -15.86 2.67
C ASP A 91 22.66 -16.48 4.08
N GLU A 92 21.57 -16.14 4.78
CA GLU A 92 21.30 -16.63 6.13
C GLU A 92 21.12 -18.15 6.18
N ALA A 93 20.50 -18.74 5.16
CA ALA A 93 20.29 -20.18 5.07
C ALA A 93 21.62 -20.94 4.88
N VAL A 94 22.49 -20.45 4.00
CA VAL A 94 23.82 -21.04 3.75
C VAL A 94 24.70 -20.91 5.00
N ASP A 95 24.74 -19.73 5.61
CA ASP A 95 25.51 -19.49 6.83
C ASP A 95 25.05 -20.38 7.99
N LEU A 96 23.73 -20.54 8.15
CA LEU A 96 23.17 -21.44 9.15
C LEU A 96 23.57 -22.90 8.89
N LEU A 97 23.50 -23.36 7.63
CA LEU A 97 23.90 -24.71 7.26
C LEU A 97 25.37 -24.98 7.58
N ILE A 98 26.26 -24.05 7.24
CA ILE A 98 27.70 -24.14 7.54
C ILE A 98 27.93 -24.21 9.06
N ALA A 99 27.21 -23.40 9.84
CA ALA A 99 27.34 -23.40 11.30
C ALA A 99 26.91 -24.74 11.92
N LEU A 100 25.85 -25.36 11.37
CA LEU A 100 25.34 -26.66 11.79
C LEU A 100 26.31 -27.81 11.44
N ILE A 101 26.87 -27.82 10.23
CA ILE A 101 27.84 -28.85 9.79
C ILE A 101 29.09 -28.83 10.66
N ASN A 102 29.58 -27.64 11.01
CA ASN A 102 30.77 -27.48 11.84
C ASN A 102 30.52 -27.73 13.35
N ALA A 103 29.39 -28.36 13.70
CA ALA A 103 29.00 -28.74 15.06
C ALA A 103 29.14 -27.62 16.09
N ARG A 104 28.90 -26.36 15.69
CA ARG A 104 28.89 -25.23 16.63
C ARG A 104 27.71 -25.42 17.58
N THR A 105 27.98 -25.74 18.85
CA THR A 105 26.94 -25.82 19.88
C THR A 105 26.33 -24.44 20.12
N GLY A 106 25.01 -24.36 20.28
CA GLY A 106 24.33 -23.08 20.53
C GLY A 106 24.01 -22.25 19.28
N VAL A 107 24.05 -22.86 18.09
CA VAL A 107 23.59 -22.19 16.86
C VAL A 107 22.09 -21.91 16.96
N ASP A 108 21.75 -20.62 16.88
CA ASP A 108 20.37 -20.18 16.70
C ASP A 108 19.88 -20.57 15.30
N ARG A 109 18.88 -21.46 15.29
CA ARG A 109 18.28 -22.04 14.08
C ARG A 109 17.18 -21.17 13.47
N ARG A 110 16.79 -20.07 14.13
CA ARG A 110 15.71 -19.19 13.68
C ARG A 110 16.29 -17.84 13.25
N ARG A 111 16.63 -17.74 11.97
CA ARG A 111 16.99 -16.46 11.34
C ARG A 111 15.74 -15.77 10.79
N LEU A 112 15.53 -14.52 11.18
CA LEU A 112 14.43 -13.69 10.67
C LEU A 112 15.00 -12.66 9.69
N VAL A 113 14.63 -12.78 8.42
CA VAL A 113 14.92 -11.76 7.40
C VAL A 113 13.72 -10.83 7.29
N GLN A 114 13.94 -9.53 7.52
CA GLN A 114 12.89 -8.53 7.43
C GLN A 114 12.53 -8.27 5.95
N PRO A 115 11.25 -8.34 5.57
CA PRO A 115 10.80 -7.97 4.23
C PRO A 115 10.90 -6.45 4.03
N VAL A 116 10.93 -6.03 2.76
CA VAL A 116 11.04 -4.62 2.38
C VAL A 116 9.83 -4.21 1.54
N LEU A 117 9.14 -3.17 1.98
CA LEU A 117 8.05 -2.54 1.21
C LEU A 117 8.61 -1.45 0.30
N VAL A 118 8.43 -1.61 -1.00
CA VAL A 118 8.76 -0.61 -2.02
C VAL A 118 7.48 0.07 -2.48
N THR A 119 7.13 1.20 -1.84
CA THR A 119 5.92 1.96 -2.17
C THR A 119 6.03 2.61 -3.55
N ARG A 120 4.99 2.47 -4.37
CA ARG A 120 4.88 3.10 -5.70
C ARG A 120 3.50 3.73 -5.89
N GLN A 121 3.19 4.18 -7.11
CA GLN A 121 1.97 4.92 -7.41
C GLN A 121 0.70 4.11 -7.16
N SER A 122 0.71 2.79 -7.34
CA SER A 122 -0.47 1.93 -7.23
C SER A 122 -1.15 1.91 -5.84
N THR A 123 -0.48 2.37 -4.79
CA THR A 123 -1.04 2.46 -3.42
C THR A 123 -1.23 3.90 -2.93
N ARG A 124 -0.90 4.90 -3.75
CA ARG A 124 -1.02 6.32 -3.39
C ARG A 124 -2.34 6.89 -3.92
N ARG A 125 -3.38 6.83 -3.10
CA ARG A 125 -4.67 7.46 -3.41
C ARG A 125 -4.45 8.98 -3.56
N PRO A 126 -4.89 9.62 -4.66
CA PRO A 126 -4.82 11.06 -4.77
C PRO A 126 -5.66 11.68 -3.65
N VAL A 127 -5.09 12.62 -2.90
CA VAL A 127 -5.86 13.42 -1.93
C VAL A 127 -6.96 14.10 -2.73
N ARG A 128 -8.23 13.91 -2.33
CA ARG A 128 -9.32 14.71 -2.86
C ARG A 128 -9.07 16.13 -2.34
N GLU A 129 -8.63 17.04 -3.21
CA GLU A 129 -8.76 18.46 -2.91
C GLU A 129 -10.25 18.72 -2.71
N SER A 130 -10.63 19.03 -1.47
CA SER A 130 -11.95 19.59 -1.18
C SER A 130 -12.06 20.89 -1.97
N SER A 131 -12.91 20.90 -2.99
CA SER A 131 -13.16 22.12 -3.78
C SER A 131 -13.74 23.20 -2.86
N PRO A 132 -13.33 24.48 -2.95
CA PRO A 132 -13.79 25.56 -2.07
C PRO A 132 -15.29 25.93 -2.18
N VAL A 133 -16.09 25.16 -2.91
CA VAL A 133 -17.46 25.51 -3.29
C VAL A 133 -18.45 25.41 -2.11
N ASP A 134 -18.09 24.74 -1.02
CA ASP A 134 -18.93 24.66 0.18
C ASP A 134 -18.85 25.90 1.10
N ALA A 135 -17.97 26.87 0.80
CA ALA A 135 -17.79 28.08 1.63
C ALA A 135 -18.62 29.30 1.19
N VAL A 136 -19.31 29.25 0.04
CA VAL A 136 -20.15 30.36 -0.46
C VAL A 136 -21.62 30.05 -0.16
N GLY A 137 -22.00 30.15 1.12
CA GLY A 137 -23.40 29.89 1.51
C GLY A 137 -23.84 30.47 2.86
N ALA A 138 -22.92 30.89 3.73
CA ALA A 138 -23.29 31.45 5.02
C ALA A 138 -23.24 32.99 5.02
N ARG A 139 -24.36 33.62 4.64
CA ARG A 139 -24.77 34.90 5.24
C ARG A 139 -26.09 34.66 5.98
N PRO A 140 -26.15 35.08 7.25
CA PRO A 140 -27.13 36.09 7.64
C PRO A 140 -26.41 37.15 8.51
N ASP A 141 -26.39 38.40 8.05
CA ASP A 141 -27.29 39.50 8.43
C ASP A 141 -26.85 40.24 9.72
N ALA A 142 -27.00 41.56 9.68
CA ALA A 142 -26.35 42.51 10.57
C ALA A 142 -27.34 43.01 11.63
N ALA A 143 -26.95 42.98 12.91
CA ALA A 143 -27.44 43.91 13.93
C ALA A 143 -26.51 43.89 15.17
N GLY A 144 -26.06 45.07 15.65
CA GLY A 144 -25.59 45.21 17.03
C GLY A 144 -24.24 45.91 17.29
N LEU A 145 -24.09 47.14 16.81
CA LEU A 145 -23.33 48.28 17.35
C LEU A 145 -22.42 48.16 18.63
N HIS A 146 -21.11 48.42 18.43
CA HIS A 146 -20.08 49.15 19.24
C HIS A 146 -19.59 48.68 20.64
N PRO A 147 -18.41 49.17 21.14
CA PRO A 147 -17.16 49.61 20.49
C PRO A 147 -15.87 49.02 21.16
N ALA A 148 -14.72 49.48 20.65
CA ALA A 148 -13.35 49.03 20.86
C ALA A 148 -12.78 49.07 22.29
N CYS A 149 -11.75 48.23 22.50
CA CYS A 149 -10.63 48.52 23.41
C CYS A 149 -9.33 48.01 22.75
N HIS A 150 -8.50 48.95 22.27
CA HIS A 150 -7.04 48.77 22.11
C HIS A 150 -6.41 48.61 23.51
N ILE A 151 -5.31 47.85 23.66
CA ILE A 151 -3.94 48.33 24.00
C ILE A 151 -2.89 47.27 23.60
N GLU A 152 -1.73 47.79 23.19
CA GLU A 152 -0.40 47.27 22.79
C GLU A 152 0.17 46.09 23.60
N GLY A 153 1.04 45.24 23.02
CA GLY A 153 2.51 45.28 23.19
C GLY A 153 2.91 44.45 24.44
N ASP A 154 3.84 43.49 24.46
CA ASP A 154 5.19 43.49 23.91
C ASP A 154 5.81 42.08 24.06
N ALA A 155 6.83 41.82 23.23
CA ALA A 155 8.02 40.98 23.41
C ALA A 155 8.03 39.59 24.12
N VAL A 156 8.69 38.67 23.41
CA VAL A 156 9.27 37.36 23.78
C VAL A 156 10.51 37.54 24.69
N PRO A 157 10.84 36.58 25.58
CA PRO A 157 12.02 35.69 25.37
C PRO A 157 11.67 34.21 25.71
N ASP A 158 11.98 33.21 24.88
CA ASP A 158 13.25 32.46 24.77
C ASP A 158 13.90 32.09 26.12
N GLU A 159 13.69 30.86 26.59
CA GLU A 159 14.59 30.14 27.49
C GLU A 159 14.63 28.66 27.11
N GLY A 160 15.82 28.22 26.68
CA GLY A 160 16.17 26.81 26.56
C GLY A 160 16.64 26.21 27.88
N ALA A 161 16.66 24.87 27.90
CA ALA A 161 17.61 24.02 28.61
C ALA A 161 17.61 22.64 27.95
#